data_AF-A0A0C2HBH5-F1
#
_entry.id   AF-A0A0C2HBH5-F1
#
_cell.length_a   1.000
_cell.length_b   1.000
_cell.length_c   1.000
_cell.angle_alpha   90.00
_cell.angle_beta   90.00
_cell.angle_gamma   90.00
#
_symmetry.space_group_name_H-M   'P 1'
#
loop_
_entity.id
_entity.type
_entity.pdbx_description
1 polymer ?
#
loop_
_entity_poly.entity_id
_entity_poly.type
_entity_poly.pdbx_seq_one_letter_code
_entity_poly.pdbx_strand_id
1 'polypeptide(L)'
;MVLEWFKTYMDPAQYERTSLKGVFAVIALAIFPETPKFLVAQKQYDEACSSVRFYYGESANISESVKAIERDVNEASSEDANLVDLFMVHHLRAALLLTLAALQNTEALWAILFSSTFFLEKAGLELWLAQWSSSLMAGAYVAGTTTGAIIIERYGRRKVLIFTNLFNMMSLALYVLCAEARYLFDPIKYGCLVMFVVFGYTFGSGVGPVARFIGIELVPLCYRSTLTAVCFAENTVMSFLLAFAVLPLFNLIGPSSFLISGR
;
A
#
# COMPACT_ATOMS: atom_id res chain seq x y z
N MET A 1 -10.69 -28.66 -14.81
CA MET A 1 -9.56 -28.20 -13.95
C MET A 1 -9.74 -26.79 -13.36
N VAL A 2 -9.53 -25.65 -14.07
CA VAL A 2 -9.69 -24.31 -13.45
C VAL A 2 -11.15 -24.02 -13.05
N LEU A 3 -12.12 -24.38 -13.90
CA LEU A 3 -13.56 -24.22 -13.61
C LEU A 3 -14.06 -25.16 -12.48
N GLU A 4 -13.44 -26.32 -12.31
CA GLU A 4 -13.75 -27.23 -11.20
C GLU A 4 -13.11 -26.73 -9.91
N TRP A 5 -11.88 -26.22 -9.96
CA TRP A 5 -11.23 -25.56 -8.83
C TRP A 5 -12.05 -24.35 -8.32
N PHE A 6 -12.59 -23.54 -9.24
CA PHE A 6 -13.53 -22.47 -8.92
C PHE A 6 -14.80 -23.01 -8.25
N LYS A 7 -15.41 -24.08 -8.76
CA LYS A 7 -16.63 -24.65 -8.17
C LYS A 7 -16.41 -25.33 -6.80
N THR A 8 -15.23 -25.89 -6.56
CA THR A 8 -14.93 -26.65 -5.33
C THR A 8 -14.49 -25.77 -4.17
N TYR A 9 -13.88 -24.60 -4.44
CA TYR A 9 -13.35 -23.71 -3.39
C TYR A 9 -14.05 -22.36 -3.28
N MET A 10 -15.00 -22.02 -4.17
CA MET A 10 -15.66 -20.72 -4.18
C MET A 10 -17.06 -20.83 -3.58
N ASP A 11 -17.15 -20.46 -2.31
CA ASP A 11 -18.39 -20.48 -1.53
C ASP A 11 -19.35 -19.39 -2.04
N PRO A 12 -20.58 -19.71 -2.49
CA PRO A 12 -21.52 -18.74 -3.05
C PRO A 12 -21.81 -17.54 -2.12
N ALA A 13 -21.74 -17.75 -0.80
CA ALA A 13 -21.87 -16.68 0.20
C ALA A 13 -20.77 -15.60 0.09
N GLN A 14 -19.59 -15.95 -0.43
CA GLN A 14 -18.47 -15.02 -0.61
C GLN A 14 -18.72 -14.07 -1.80
N TYR A 15 -19.38 -14.56 -2.84
CA TYR A 15 -19.80 -13.74 -3.99
C TYR A 15 -20.91 -12.76 -3.60
N GLU A 16 -21.90 -13.20 -2.82
CA GLU A 16 -22.95 -12.31 -2.30
C GLU A 16 -22.37 -11.17 -1.46
N ARG A 17 -21.42 -11.47 -0.56
CA ARG A 17 -20.72 -10.46 0.25
C ARG A 17 -19.89 -9.49 -0.61
N THR A 18 -19.26 -9.97 -1.66
CA THR A 18 -18.47 -9.13 -2.57
C THR A 18 -19.37 -8.24 -3.42
N SER A 19 -20.49 -8.79 -3.88
CA SER A 19 -21.52 -8.06 -4.63
C SER A 19 -22.17 -6.96 -3.78
N LEU A 20 -22.44 -7.25 -2.50
CA LEU A 20 -22.97 -6.26 -1.55
C LEU A 20 -22.05 -5.04 -1.40
N LYS A 21 -20.72 -5.25 -1.34
CA LYS A 21 -19.74 -4.15 -1.30
C LYS A 21 -19.77 -3.32 -2.58
N GLY A 22 -19.90 -3.98 -3.74
CA GLY A 22 -20.04 -3.31 -5.03
C GLY A 22 -21.31 -2.45 -5.11
N VAL A 23 -22.45 -3.00 -4.68
CA VAL A 23 -23.73 -2.27 -4.64
C VAL A 23 -23.63 -1.07 -3.70
N PHE A 24 -23.03 -1.24 -2.52
CA PHE A 24 -22.78 -0.13 -1.59
C PHE A 24 -21.93 0.98 -2.23
N ALA A 25 -20.86 0.63 -2.94
CA ALA A 25 -20.01 1.60 -3.62
C ALA A 25 -20.78 2.36 -4.72
N VAL A 26 -21.61 1.68 -5.50
CA VAL A 26 -22.45 2.32 -6.54
C VAL A 26 -23.47 3.27 -5.92
N ILE A 27 -24.14 2.86 -4.84
CA ILE A 27 -25.10 3.72 -4.13
C ILE A 27 -24.39 4.95 -3.55
N ALA A 28 -23.21 4.77 -2.96
CA ALA A 28 -22.43 5.89 -2.45
C ALA A 28 -22.07 6.87 -3.58
N LEU A 29 -21.50 6.38 -4.67
CA LEU A 29 -21.13 7.22 -5.83
C LEU A 29 -22.32 7.95 -6.45
N ALA A 30 -23.52 7.37 -6.41
CA ALA A 30 -24.74 8.02 -6.91
C ALA A 30 -25.23 9.17 -6.00
N ILE A 31 -24.86 9.16 -4.71
CA ILE A 31 -25.28 10.18 -3.73
C ILE A 31 -24.25 11.32 -3.66
N PHE A 32 -22.96 11.01 -3.79
CA PHE A 32 -21.89 11.99 -3.67
C PHE A 32 -21.79 12.87 -4.93
N PRO A 33 -21.66 14.21 -4.79
CA PRO A 33 -21.45 15.09 -5.94
C PRO A 33 -20.09 14.85 -6.59
N GLU A 34 -19.95 15.26 -7.85
CA GLU A 34 -18.68 15.19 -8.56
C GLU A 34 -17.58 16.02 -7.88
N THR A 35 -16.31 15.67 -8.11
CA THR A 35 -15.20 16.37 -7.44
C THR A 35 -15.08 17.84 -7.90
N PRO A 36 -14.84 18.80 -6.98
CA PRO A 36 -14.72 20.22 -7.34
C PRO A 36 -13.67 20.51 -8.42
N LYS A 37 -12.53 19.81 -8.36
CA LYS A 37 -11.45 19.95 -9.35
C LYS A 37 -11.88 19.56 -10.77
N PHE A 38 -12.68 18.51 -10.90
CA PHE A 38 -13.22 18.06 -12.18
C PHE A 38 -14.21 19.08 -12.78
N LEU A 39 -15.13 19.58 -11.96
CA LEU A 39 -16.13 20.58 -12.39
C LEU A 39 -15.48 21.90 -12.82
N VAL A 40 -14.45 22.36 -12.10
CA VAL A 40 -13.67 23.55 -12.49
C VAL A 40 -12.90 23.30 -13.80
N ALA A 41 -12.31 22.11 -13.99
CA ALA A 41 -11.65 21.75 -15.25
C ALA A 41 -12.62 21.73 -16.45
N GLN A 42 -13.89 21.39 -16.22
CA GLN A 42 -14.95 21.49 -17.23
C GLN A 42 -15.57 22.89 -17.37
N LYS A 43 -15.07 23.89 -16.63
CA LYS A 43 -15.61 25.27 -16.57
C LYS A 43 -17.06 25.35 -16.06
N GLN A 44 -17.51 24.36 -15.27
CA GLN A 44 -18.82 24.34 -14.61
C GLN A 44 -18.72 24.91 -13.19
N TYR A 45 -18.61 26.24 -13.09
CA TYR A 45 -18.33 26.91 -11.81
C TYR A 45 -19.48 26.85 -10.80
N ASP A 46 -20.74 26.85 -11.24
CA ASP A 46 -21.91 26.81 -10.34
C ASP A 46 -22.03 25.46 -9.62
N GLU A 47 -21.83 24.37 -10.36
CA GLU A 47 -21.79 23.01 -9.80
C GLU A 47 -20.54 22.83 -8.92
N ALA A 48 -19.39 23.40 -9.31
CA ALA A 48 -18.19 23.38 -8.49
C ALA A 48 -18.41 24.06 -7.13
N CYS A 49 -19.09 25.20 -7.09
CA CYS A 49 -19.44 25.87 -5.83
C CYS A 49 -20.33 25.00 -4.93
N SER A 50 -21.31 24.30 -5.53
CA SER A 50 -22.21 23.38 -4.82
C SER A 50 -21.44 22.18 -4.26
N SER A 51 -20.52 21.62 -5.05
CA SER A 51 -19.64 20.52 -4.62
C SER A 51 -18.66 20.96 -3.51
N VAL A 52 -18.07 22.15 -3.62
CA VAL A 52 -17.23 22.73 -2.54
C VAL A 52 -18.03 22.89 -1.26
N ARG A 53 -19.26 23.40 -1.34
CA ARG A 53 -20.14 23.54 -0.16
C ARG A 53 -20.44 22.20 0.50
N PHE A 54 -20.63 21.15 -0.30
CA PHE A 54 -20.85 19.79 0.22
C PHE A 54 -19.60 19.22 0.91
N TYR A 55 -18.41 19.35 0.30
CA TYR A 55 -17.17 18.74 0.81
C TYR A 55 -16.43 19.55 1.88
N TYR A 56 -16.41 20.88 1.78
CA TYR A 56 -15.67 21.77 2.68
C TYR A 56 -16.56 22.34 3.80
N GLY A 57 -17.88 22.14 3.71
CA GLY A 57 -18.87 22.65 4.66
C GLY A 57 -19.33 24.08 4.36
N GLU A 58 -20.47 24.46 4.95
CA GLU A 58 -21.09 25.78 4.72
C GLU A 58 -20.29 26.97 5.26
N SER A 59 -19.38 26.74 6.20
CA SER A 59 -18.51 27.76 6.79
C SER A 59 -17.27 28.07 5.94
N ALA A 60 -17.00 27.29 4.89
CA ALA A 60 -15.86 27.51 4.02
C ALA A 60 -16.10 28.69 3.08
N ASN A 61 -15.05 29.49 2.83
CA ASN A 61 -15.12 30.56 1.83
C ASN A 61 -15.12 29.95 0.42
N ILE A 62 -16.31 29.63 -0.09
CA ILE A 62 -16.51 28.95 -1.38
C ILE A 62 -15.76 29.68 -2.50
N SER A 63 -15.82 31.02 -2.52
CA SER A 63 -15.19 31.83 -3.55
C SER A 63 -13.66 31.73 -3.57
N GLU A 64 -13.05 31.59 -2.39
CA GLU A 64 -11.60 31.46 -2.26
C GLU A 64 -11.15 30.05 -2.61
N SER A 65 -11.88 29.03 -2.15
CA SER A 65 -11.60 27.63 -2.48
C SER A 65 -11.71 27.35 -3.98
N VAL A 66 -12.75 27.86 -4.64
CA VAL A 66 -12.93 27.69 -6.10
C VAL A 66 -11.83 28.41 -6.87
N LYS A 67 -11.43 29.62 -6.46
CA LYS A 67 -10.29 30.34 -7.06
C LYS A 67 -8.95 29.61 -6.88
N ALA A 68 -8.72 29.02 -5.71
CA ALA A 68 -7.53 28.21 -5.46
C ALA A 68 -7.49 26.98 -6.36
N ILE A 69 -8.63 26.28 -6.51
CA ILE A 69 -8.77 25.14 -7.42
C ILE A 69 -8.57 25.56 -8.88
N GLU A 70 -9.14 26.69 -9.29
CA GLU A 70 -8.95 27.23 -10.64
C GLU A 70 -7.49 27.55 -10.94
N ARG A 71 -6.76 28.10 -9.96
CA ARG A 71 -5.31 28.30 -10.08
C ARG A 71 -4.57 26.97 -10.27
N ASP A 72 -4.87 25.95 -9.45
CA ASP A 72 -4.28 24.61 -9.59
C ASP A 72 -4.53 24.00 -10.98
N VAL A 73 -5.76 24.14 -11.50
CA VAL A 73 -6.16 23.61 -12.81
C VAL A 73 -5.48 24.37 -13.95
N ASN A 74 -5.38 25.68 -13.85
CA ASN A 74 -4.69 26.50 -14.84
C ASN A 74 -3.18 26.24 -14.85
N GLU A 75 -2.55 26.05 -13.69
CA GLU A 75 -1.14 25.67 -13.57
C GLU A 75 -0.90 24.27 -14.15
N ALA A 76 -1.83 23.33 -13.90
CA ALA A 76 -1.79 21.98 -14.46
C ALA A 76 -2.01 21.91 -15.97
N SER A 77 -2.68 22.90 -16.56
CA SER A 77 -2.96 22.96 -18.00
C SER A 77 -2.00 23.86 -18.78
N SER A 78 -1.28 24.78 -18.12
CA SER A 78 -0.25 25.59 -18.76
C SER A 78 1.06 24.82 -18.98
N GLU A 79 1.31 23.78 -18.19
CA GLU A 79 2.38 22.81 -18.45
C GLU A 79 1.79 21.64 -19.26
N ASP A 80 2.13 21.54 -20.55
CA ASP A 80 1.87 20.33 -21.36
C ASP A 80 2.69 19.16 -20.76
N ALA A 81 2.17 18.55 -19.70
CA ALA A 81 2.85 17.50 -18.97
C ALA A 81 2.93 16.23 -19.83
N ASN A 82 4.07 16.05 -20.50
CA ASN A 82 4.28 14.86 -21.32
C ASN A 82 4.78 13.71 -20.44
N LEU A 83 4.29 12.50 -20.66
CA LEU A 83 4.74 11.30 -19.94
C LEU A 83 6.26 11.12 -20.04
N VAL A 84 6.85 11.54 -21.16
CA VAL A 84 8.29 11.45 -21.45
C VAL A 84 9.11 12.36 -20.54
N ASP A 85 8.58 13.51 -20.12
CA ASP A 85 9.31 14.47 -19.30
C ASP A 85 9.60 13.91 -17.91
N LEU A 86 8.77 12.99 -17.41
CA LEU A 86 9.01 12.26 -16.17
C LEU A 86 10.32 11.46 -16.20
N PHE A 87 10.71 10.96 -17.38
CA PHE A 87 11.93 10.18 -17.57
C PHE A 87 13.12 11.01 -18.08
N MET A 88 12.87 12.15 -18.75
CA MET A 88 13.93 12.99 -19.31
C MET A 88 14.40 14.10 -18.36
N VAL A 89 13.48 14.69 -17.61
CA VAL A 89 13.79 15.84 -16.75
C VAL A 89 14.44 15.35 -15.45
N HIS A 90 15.62 15.90 -15.13
CA HIS A 90 16.46 15.40 -14.03
C HIS A 90 15.73 15.35 -12.68
N HIS A 91 15.02 16.42 -12.29
CA HIS A 91 14.33 16.48 -11.00
C HIS A 91 13.12 15.55 -10.93
N LEU A 92 12.34 15.44 -12.02
CA LEU A 92 11.21 14.51 -12.12
C LEU A 92 11.69 13.05 -12.09
N ARG A 93 12.76 12.74 -12.82
CA ARG A 93 13.37 11.42 -12.82
C ARG A 93 13.94 11.04 -11.45
N ALA A 94 14.57 11.98 -10.74
CA ALA A 94 15.06 11.74 -9.39
C ALA A 94 13.90 11.45 -8.42
N ALA A 95 12.80 12.19 -8.52
CA ALA A 95 11.59 11.94 -7.72
C ALA A 95 10.96 10.58 -8.05
N LEU A 96 10.86 10.22 -9.34
CA LEU A 96 10.38 8.92 -9.79
C LEU A 96 11.24 7.78 -9.23
N LEU A 97 12.56 7.83 -9.43
CA LEU A 97 13.48 6.79 -8.95
C LEU A 97 13.43 6.63 -7.43
N LEU A 98 13.35 7.75 -6.69
CA LEU A 98 13.22 7.70 -5.22
C LEU A 98 11.91 7.04 -4.79
N THR A 99 10.81 7.34 -5.50
CA THR A 99 9.49 6.78 -5.21
C THR A 99 9.45 5.30 -5.53
N LEU A 100 10.00 4.88 -6.67
CA LEU A 100 10.11 3.47 -7.05
C LEU A 100 10.98 2.71 -6.04
N ALA A 101 12.13 3.24 -5.64
CA ALA A 101 12.97 2.61 -4.61
C ALA A 101 12.26 2.47 -3.25
N ALA A 102 11.43 3.45 -2.88
CA ALA A 102 10.61 3.36 -1.67
C ALA A 102 9.48 2.32 -1.81
N LEU A 103 8.85 2.22 -2.98
CA LEU A 103 7.79 1.26 -3.26
C LEU A 103 8.31 -0.18 -3.38
N GLN A 104 9.54 -0.37 -3.85
CA GLN A 104 10.19 -1.68 -3.92
C GLN A 104 10.25 -2.37 -2.56
N ASN A 105 10.52 -1.60 -1.49
CA ASN A 105 10.47 -2.11 -0.12
C ASN A 105 9.06 -2.57 0.29
N THR A 106 8.03 -1.99 -0.32
CA THR A 106 6.64 -2.31 0.00
C THR A 106 6.19 -3.65 -0.62
N GLU A 107 6.78 -4.03 -1.74
CA GLU A 107 6.41 -5.22 -2.51
C GLU A 107 6.78 -6.54 -1.84
N ALA A 108 7.94 -6.55 -1.18
CA ALA A 108 8.39 -7.69 -0.39
C ALA A 108 7.36 -8.08 0.70
N LEU A 109 6.64 -7.10 1.26
CA LEU A 109 5.58 -7.40 2.22
C LEU A 109 4.37 -8.06 1.57
N TRP A 110 3.94 -7.66 0.38
CA TRP A 110 2.79 -8.30 -0.27
C TRP A 110 3.04 -9.80 -0.50
N ALA A 111 4.26 -10.15 -0.91
CA ALA A 111 4.70 -11.55 -0.97
C ALA A 111 4.58 -12.27 0.38
N ILE A 112 5.07 -11.63 1.46
CA ILE A 112 4.96 -12.14 2.83
C ILE A 112 3.51 -12.29 3.29
N LEU A 113 2.66 -11.32 2.96
CA LEU A 113 1.27 -11.27 3.36
C LEU A 113 0.42 -12.33 2.65
N PHE A 114 0.66 -12.58 1.36
CA PHE A 114 -0.07 -13.59 0.59
C PHE A 114 0.34 -15.03 0.94
N SER A 115 1.61 -15.24 1.32
CA SER A 115 2.14 -16.57 1.62
C SER A 115 2.42 -16.80 3.12
N SER A 116 1.94 -15.89 3.98
CA SER A 116 2.17 -15.88 5.43
C SER A 116 1.82 -17.19 6.12
N THR A 117 0.65 -17.76 5.81
CA THR A 117 0.18 -19.03 6.37
C THR A 117 1.10 -20.19 6.03
N PHE A 118 1.53 -20.26 4.76
CA PHE A 118 2.48 -21.26 4.29
C PHE A 118 3.85 -21.13 4.97
N PHE A 119 4.33 -19.90 5.18
CA PHE A 119 5.60 -19.67 5.88
C PHE A 119 5.56 -20.07 7.34
N LEU A 120 4.47 -19.75 8.03
CA LEU A 120 4.27 -20.14 9.42
C LEU A 120 4.12 -21.66 9.57
N GLU A 121 3.41 -22.32 8.64
CA GLU A 121 3.31 -23.77 8.61
C GLU A 121 4.68 -24.43 8.41
N LYS A 122 5.49 -23.91 7.47
CA LYS A 122 6.88 -24.37 7.24
C LYS A 122 7.81 -24.08 8.42
N ALA A 123 7.53 -23.06 9.21
CA ALA A 123 8.23 -22.79 10.47
C ALA A 123 7.89 -23.80 11.58
N GLY A 124 6.95 -24.72 11.35
CA GLY A 124 6.55 -25.78 12.30
C GLY A 124 5.34 -25.42 13.17
N LEU A 125 4.57 -24.40 12.79
CA LEU A 125 3.29 -24.09 13.43
C LEU A 125 2.19 -24.98 12.85
N GLU A 126 1.25 -25.38 13.69
CA GLU A 126 0.05 -26.08 13.23
C GLU A 126 -0.78 -25.16 12.31
N LEU A 127 -1.45 -25.75 11.32
CA LEU A 127 -2.18 -25.01 10.28
C LEU A 127 -3.20 -24.02 10.86
N TRP A 128 -3.94 -24.41 11.90
CA TRP A 128 -4.92 -23.52 12.54
C TRP A 128 -4.22 -22.30 13.16
N LEU A 129 -3.09 -22.51 13.86
CA LEU A 129 -2.35 -21.44 14.51
C LEU A 129 -1.67 -20.53 13.47
N ALA A 130 -1.20 -21.08 12.36
CA ALA A 130 -0.66 -20.34 11.23
C ALA A 130 -1.72 -19.41 10.59
N GLN A 131 -2.96 -19.89 10.40
CA GLN A 131 -4.08 -19.09 9.89
C GLN A 131 -4.46 -17.95 10.83
N TRP A 132 -4.57 -18.23 12.14
CA TRP A 132 -4.84 -17.20 13.15
C TRP A 132 -3.72 -16.16 13.24
N SER A 133 -2.47 -16.61 13.16
CA SER A 133 -1.30 -15.72 13.21
C SER A 133 -1.19 -14.83 11.98
N SER A 134 -1.51 -15.35 10.79
CA SER A 134 -1.63 -14.54 9.58
C SER A 134 -2.71 -13.47 9.71
N SER A 135 -3.87 -13.84 10.26
CA SER A 135 -4.96 -12.90 10.52
C SER A 135 -4.55 -11.83 11.54
N LEU A 136 -3.82 -12.23 12.59
CA LEU A 136 -3.28 -11.31 13.60
C LEU A 136 -2.27 -10.35 12.99
N MET A 137 -1.37 -10.81 12.11
CA MET A 137 -0.45 -9.94 11.39
C MET A 137 -1.20 -8.92 10.52
N ALA A 138 -2.24 -9.33 9.80
CA ALA A 138 -3.07 -8.41 9.02
C ALA A 138 -3.77 -7.37 9.91
N GLY A 139 -4.29 -7.78 11.07
CA GLY A 139 -4.84 -6.85 12.06
C GLY A 139 -3.80 -5.88 12.62
N ALA A 140 -2.59 -6.37 12.89
CA ALA A 140 -1.46 -5.56 13.34
C ALA A 140 -1.01 -4.56 12.27
N TYR A 141 -1.03 -4.94 10.99
CA TYR A 141 -0.78 -4.03 9.86
C TYR A 141 -1.82 -2.91 9.79
N VAL A 142 -3.11 -3.22 9.97
CA VAL A 142 -4.17 -2.20 10.01
C VAL A 142 -3.98 -1.26 11.19
N ALA A 143 -3.76 -1.80 12.39
CA ALA A 143 -3.48 -0.99 13.58
C ALA A 143 -2.25 -0.11 13.41
N GLY A 144 -1.18 -0.67 12.83
CA GLY A 144 0.04 0.03 12.48
C GLY A 144 -0.25 1.18 11.51
N THR A 145 -1.04 0.96 10.46
CA THR A 145 -1.39 2.01 9.49
C THR A 145 -2.12 3.18 10.16
N THR A 146 -3.05 2.89 11.07
CA THR A 146 -3.77 3.94 11.82
C THR A 146 -2.86 4.71 12.76
N THR A 147 -2.01 4.02 13.54
CA THR A 147 -1.07 4.71 14.46
C THR A 147 0.02 5.44 13.69
N GLY A 148 0.44 4.88 12.55
CA GLY A 148 1.41 5.45 11.63
C GLY A 148 1.02 6.82 11.13
N ALA A 149 -0.24 7.00 10.71
CA ALA A 149 -0.75 8.29 10.28
C ALA A 149 -0.53 9.38 11.35
N ILE A 150 -0.81 9.07 12.62
CA ILE A 150 -0.63 9.98 13.75
C ILE A 150 0.86 10.24 14.03
N ILE A 151 1.70 9.22 13.94
CA ILE A 151 3.15 9.32 14.22
C ILE A 151 3.84 10.15 13.13
N ILE A 152 3.46 9.99 11.87
CA ILE A 152 4.01 10.71 10.72
C ILE A 152 3.79 12.22 10.87
N GLU A 153 2.59 12.63 11.30
CA GLU A 153 2.26 14.04 11.54
C GLU A 153 3.11 14.65 12.67
N ARG A 154 3.42 13.89 13.72
CA ARG A 154 4.16 14.38 14.89
C ARG A 154 5.68 14.41 14.69
N TYR A 155 6.26 13.38 14.09
CA TYR A 155 7.72 13.18 14.06
C TYR A 155 8.34 13.46 12.68
N GLY A 156 7.51 13.66 11.67
CA GLY A 156 7.93 13.92 10.29
C GLY A 156 8.26 12.66 9.51
N ARG A 157 7.97 12.70 8.21
CA ARG A 157 8.02 11.55 7.28
C ARG A 157 9.37 10.83 7.22
N ARG A 158 10.46 11.59 7.10
CA ARG A 158 11.81 11.03 6.92
C ARG A 158 12.27 10.20 8.13
N LYS A 159 12.05 10.71 9.33
CA LYS A 159 12.46 10.01 10.56
C LYS A 159 11.65 8.73 10.73
N VAL A 160 10.33 8.82 10.56
CA VAL A 160 9.45 7.66 10.65
C VAL A 160 9.87 6.58 9.66
N LEU A 161 10.11 6.93 8.39
CA LEU A 161 10.49 5.95 7.37
C LEU A 161 11.84 5.26 7.66
N ILE A 162 12.84 6.01 8.16
CA ILE A 162 14.14 5.42 8.54
C ILE A 162 13.99 4.48 9.73
N PHE A 163 13.28 4.91 10.78
CA PHE A 163 13.09 4.08 11.97
C PHE A 163 12.25 2.84 11.67
N THR A 164 11.12 2.98 10.97
CA THR A 164 10.26 1.83 10.63
C THR A 164 11.00 0.83 9.74
N ASN A 165 11.80 1.29 8.77
CA ASN A 165 12.60 0.40 7.93
C ASN A 165 13.68 -0.32 8.73
N LEU A 166 14.36 0.38 9.65
CA LEU A 166 15.36 -0.25 10.53
C LEU A 166 14.72 -1.31 11.43
N PHE A 167 13.58 -1.00 12.05
CA PHE A 167 12.82 -1.96 12.86
C PHE A 167 12.34 -3.15 12.03
N ASN A 168 11.94 -2.91 10.78
CA ASN A 168 11.51 -3.96 9.87
C ASN A 168 12.66 -4.92 9.54
N MET A 169 13.83 -4.40 9.15
CA MET A 169 15.03 -5.21 8.90
C MET A 169 15.44 -6.02 10.14
N MET A 170 15.41 -5.41 11.32
CA MET A 170 15.70 -6.10 12.59
C MET A 170 14.69 -7.22 12.87
N SER A 171 13.40 -6.96 12.67
CA SER A 171 12.33 -7.94 12.88
C SER A 171 12.44 -9.12 11.91
N LEU A 172 12.79 -8.86 10.65
CA LEU A 172 12.98 -9.88 9.62
C LEU A 172 14.23 -10.73 9.90
N ALA A 173 15.35 -10.10 10.26
CA ALA A 173 16.57 -10.80 10.64
C ALA A 173 16.33 -11.71 11.86
N LEU A 174 15.60 -11.21 12.86
CA LEU A 174 15.27 -11.99 14.05
C LEU A 174 14.28 -13.12 13.74
N TYR A 175 13.32 -12.91 12.83
CA TYR A 175 12.46 -13.98 12.31
C TYR A 175 13.27 -15.11 11.68
N VAL A 176 14.24 -14.79 10.80
CA VAL A 176 15.11 -15.79 10.18
C VAL A 176 15.97 -16.52 11.21
N LEU A 177 16.55 -15.79 12.18
CA LEU A 177 17.30 -16.40 13.28
C LEU A 177 16.45 -17.36 14.12
N CYS A 178 15.21 -16.98 14.44
CA CYS A 178 14.27 -17.86 15.16
C CYS A 178 13.88 -19.07 14.30
N ALA A 179 13.73 -18.91 12.99
CA ALA A 179 13.41 -19.99 12.07
C ALA A 179 14.55 -21.02 11.95
N GLU A 180 15.81 -20.59 11.97
CA GLU A 180 16.98 -21.49 11.99
C GLU A 180 17.22 -22.11 13.37
N ALA A 181 17.05 -21.33 14.45
CA ALA A 181 17.23 -21.81 15.82
C ALA A 181 16.14 -22.80 16.28
N ARG A 182 15.06 -22.96 15.52
CA ARG A 182 13.98 -23.91 15.82
C ARG A 182 14.46 -25.36 15.95
N TYR A 183 15.53 -25.73 15.22
CA TYR A 183 16.08 -27.09 15.28
C TYR A 183 16.71 -27.42 16.64
N LEU A 184 16.98 -26.40 17.46
CA LEU A 184 17.61 -26.54 18.77
C LEU A 184 16.59 -26.52 19.93
N PHE A 185 15.48 -25.77 19.82
CA PHE A 185 14.49 -25.62 20.90
C PHE A 185 13.05 -25.40 20.40
N ASP A 186 12.13 -26.29 20.79
CA ASP A 186 10.70 -26.23 20.46
C ASP A 186 9.95 -24.92 20.81
N PRO A 187 10.19 -24.23 21.94
CA PRO A 187 9.45 -23.01 22.27
C PRO A 187 9.85 -21.79 21.41
N ILE A 188 10.94 -21.84 20.64
CA ILE A 188 11.39 -20.72 19.79
C ILE A 188 10.37 -20.41 18.67
N LYS A 189 9.53 -21.37 18.29
CA LYS A 189 8.45 -21.18 17.31
C LYS A 189 7.47 -20.05 17.66
N TYR A 190 7.22 -19.81 18.96
CA TYR A 190 6.38 -18.70 19.40
C TYR A 190 7.10 -17.35 19.28
N GLY A 191 8.42 -17.32 19.41
CA GLY A 191 9.23 -16.13 19.14
C GLY A 191 9.16 -15.70 17.67
N CYS A 192 9.18 -16.67 16.75
CA CYS A 192 8.99 -16.46 15.32
C CYS A 192 7.63 -15.79 15.02
N LEU A 193 6.55 -16.26 15.67
CA LEU A 193 5.21 -15.67 15.57
C LEU A 193 5.18 -14.22 16.07
N VAL A 194 5.75 -13.94 17.24
CA VAL A 194 5.78 -12.57 17.79
C VAL A 194 6.51 -11.62 16.84
N MET A 195 7.67 -12.03 16.32
CA MET A 195 8.43 -11.20 15.37
C MET A 195 7.70 -11.00 14.04
N PHE A 196 6.91 -11.99 13.62
CA PHE A 196 6.06 -11.88 12.44
C PHE A 196 4.95 -10.83 12.60
N VAL A 197 4.32 -10.78 13.78
CA VAL A 197 3.29 -9.77 14.10
C VAL A 197 3.90 -8.37 14.24
N VAL A 198 5.06 -8.27 14.90
CA VAL A 198 5.81 -7.00 15.03
C VAL A 198 6.25 -6.47 13.66
N PHE A 199 6.68 -7.35 12.77
CA PHE A 199 6.99 -7.02 11.38
C PHE A 199 5.77 -6.41 10.67
N GLY A 200 4.60 -7.03 10.77
CA GLY A 200 3.36 -6.51 10.19
C GLY A 200 2.98 -5.12 10.72
N TYR A 201 3.09 -4.91 12.05
CA TYR A 201 2.79 -3.63 12.68
C TYR A 201 3.75 -2.51 12.25
N THR A 202 5.07 -2.76 12.37
CA THR A 202 6.11 -1.77 12.04
C THR A 202 6.05 -1.36 10.57
N PHE A 203 5.79 -2.32 9.69
CA PHE A 203 5.62 -2.02 8.28
C PHE A 203 4.37 -1.16 8.01
N GLY A 204 3.22 -1.50 8.59
CA GLY A 204 1.99 -0.73 8.44
C GLY A 204 2.15 0.72 8.92
N SER A 205 2.93 0.94 9.98
CA SER A 205 3.11 2.27 10.60
C SER A 205 3.82 3.32 9.76
N GLY A 206 4.47 2.95 8.65
CA GLY A 206 5.11 4.00 7.85
C GLY A 206 5.61 3.59 6.49
N VAL A 207 5.99 2.32 6.27
CA VAL A 207 6.66 1.94 5.02
C VAL A 207 5.69 2.08 3.84
N GLY A 208 4.48 1.53 3.96
CA GLY A 208 3.47 1.56 2.88
C GLY A 208 2.96 2.96 2.52
N PRO A 209 2.30 3.70 3.43
CA PRO A 209 1.70 4.98 3.08
C PRO A 209 2.75 6.06 2.76
N VAL A 210 3.86 6.14 3.51
CA VAL A 210 4.87 7.19 3.28
C VAL A 210 5.58 7.00 1.94
N ALA A 211 5.87 5.76 1.54
CA ALA A 211 6.49 5.47 0.24
C ALA A 211 5.63 5.95 -0.93
N ARG A 212 4.30 5.85 -0.84
CA ARG A 212 3.40 6.35 -1.88
C ARG A 212 3.27 7.87 -1.86
N PHE A 213 3.27 8.50 -0.68
CA PHE A 213 3.07 9.94 -0.57
C PHE A 213 4.32 10.77 -0.88
N ILE A 214 5.53 10.22 -0.77
CA ILE A 214 6.76 10.99 -1.02
C ILE A 214 6.85 11.46 -2.47
N GLY A 215 6.45 10.63 -3.42
CA GLY A 215 6.52 10.95 -4.85
C GLY A 215 5.64 12.12 -5.24
N ILE A 216 4.40 12.15 -4.74
CA ILE A 216 3.45 13.22 -5.07
C ILE A 216 3.84 14.57 -4.47
N GLU A 217 4.66 14.59 -3.41
CA GLU A 217 5.14 15.83 -2.79
C GLU A 217 6.35 16.43 -3.51
N LEU A 218 7.15 15.58 -4.17
CA LEU A 218 8.35 15.98 -4.89
C LEU A 218 8.06 16.51 -6.30
N VAL A 219 6.85 16.25 -6.80
CA VAL A 219 6.47 16.49 -8.20
C VAL A 219 5.36 17.56 -8.27
N PRO A 220 5.46 18.52 -9.21
CA PRO A 220 4.44 19.54 -9.43
C PRO A 220 3.09 18.91 -9.79
N LEU A 221 2.00 19.65 -9.52
CA LEU A 221 0.61 19.17 -9.62
C LEU A 221 0.29 18.49 -10.96
N CYS A 222 0.83 19.00 -12.06
CA CYS A 222 0.63 18.55 -13.43
C CYS A 222 1.04 17.09 -13.65
N TYR A 223 2.11 16.64 -12.98
CA TYR A 223 2.69 15.30 -13.16
C TYR A 223 2.29 14.30 -12.07
N ARG A 224 1.54 14.72 -11.04
CA ARG A 224 1.18 13.85 -9.89
C ARG A 224 0.32 12.66 -10.29
N SER A 225 -0.66 12.88 -11.16
CA SER A 225 -1.56 11.82 -11.67
C SER A 225 -0.77 10.77 -12.45
N THR A 226 0.07 11.24 -13.38
CA THR A 226 0.98 10.42 -14.18
C THR A 226 1.95 9.61 -13.32
N LEU A 227 2.66 10.26 -12.39
CA LEU A 227 3.60 9.60 -11.49
C LEU A 227 2.89 8.50 -10.69
N THR A 228 1.72 8.81 -10.12
CA THR A 228 0.94 7.86 -9.32
C THR A 228 0.50 6.67 -10.17
N ALA A 229 0.09 6.90 -11.42
CA ALA A 229 -0.30 5.83 -12.34
C ALA A 229 0.88 4.91 -12.70
N VAL A 230 2.05 5.47 -13.01
CA VAL A 230 3.27 4.71 -13.31
C VAL A 230 3.69 3.87 -12.10
N CYS A 231 3.75 4.48 -10.91
CA CYS A 231 4.06 3.78 -9.67
C CYS A 231 3.05 2.68 -9.33
N PHE A 232 1.75 2.91 -9.59
CA PHE A 232 0.73 1.89 -9.34
C PHE A 232 0.82 0.72 -10.33
N ALA A 233 1.09 1.01 -11.61
CA ALA A 233 1.29 0.00 -12.63
C ALA A 233 2.51 -0.87 -12.32
N GLU A 234 3.64 -0.24 -11.98
CA GLU A 234 4.86 -0.95 -11.57
C GLU A 234 4.60 -1.81 -10.33
N ASN A 235 3.98 -1.25 -9.30
CA ASN A 235 3.67 -1.98 -8.08
C ASN A 235 2.77 -3.21 -8.33
N THR A 236 1.83 -3.09 -9.25
CA THR A 236 0.95 -4.20 -9.65
C THR A 236 1.72 -5.27 -10.42
N VAL A 237 2.60 -4.85 -11.35
CA VAL A 237 3.44 -5.76 -12.12
C VAL A 237 4.39 -6.53 -11.21
N MET A 238 5.06 -5.87 -10.27
CA MET A 238 5.95 -6.60 -9.36
C MET A 238 5.17 -7.51 -8.41
N SER A 239 4.04 -7.05 -7.87
CA SER A 239 3.18 -7.89 -7.02
C SER A 239 2.71 -9.15 -7.76
N PHE A 240 2.38 -9.03 -9.04
CA PHE A 240 2.08 -10.17 -9.91
C PHE A 240 3.29 -11.10 -10.05
N LEU A 241 4.46 -10.57 -10.42
CA LEU A 241 5.69 -11.36 -10.57
C LEU A 241 6.08 -12.11 -9.28
N LEU A 242 6.01 -11.44 -8.14
CA LEU A 242 6.27 -12.01 -6.82
C LEU A 242 5.27 -13.11 -6.47
N ALA A 243 3.98 -12.93 -6.77
CA ALA A 243 2.98 -13.98 -6.51
C ALA A 243 3.33 -15.30 -7.23
N PHE A 244 3.91 -15.23 -8.44
CA PHE A 244 4.40 -16.43 -9.15
C PHE A 244 5.77 -16.92 -8.67
N ALA A 245 6.67 -16.01 -8.29
CA ALA A 245 8.06 -16.35 -7.97
C ALA A 245 8.25 -16.83 -6.52
N VAL A 246 7.43 -16.39 -5.57
CA VAL A 246 7.62 -16.65 -4.14
C VAL A 246 7.53 -18.13 -3.78
N LEU A 247 6.51 -18.83 -4.28
CA LEU A 247 6.31 -20.26 -4.03
C LEU A 247 7.48 -21.13 -4.52
N PRO A 248 7.97 -20.99 -5.78
CA PRO A 248 9.13 -21.75 -6.23
C PRO A 248 10.44 -21.32 -5.54
N LEU A 249 10.66 -20.02 -5.29
CA LEU A 249 11.85 -19.53 -4.59
C LEU A 249 11.95 -20.10 -3.17
N PHE A 250 10.84 -20.14 -2.45
CA PHE A 250 10.82 -20.69 -1.09
C PHE A 250 11.09 -22.20 -1.07
N ASN A 251 10.57 -22.95 -2.05
CA ASN A 251 10.82 -24.39 -2.15
C ASN A 251 12.29 -24.72 -2.48
N LEU A 252 13.03 -23.82 -3.14
CA LEU A 252 14.43 -24.00 -3.52
C LEU A 252 15.42 -23.53 -2.43
N ILE A 253 15.12 -22.43 -1.75
CA ILE A 253 16.08 -21.70 -0.88
C ILE A 253 15.71 -21.79 0.61
N GLY A 254 14.46 -22.17 0.94
CA GLY A 254 13.99 -22.22 2.32
C GLY A 254 13.84 -20.82 2.96
N PRO A 255 13.82 -20.72 4.30
CA PRO A 255 13.59 -19.47 5.05
C PRO A 255 14.56 -18.33 4.73
N SER A 256 15.74 -18.63 4.18
CA SER A 256 16.73 -17.63 3.76
C SER A 256 16.28 -16.79 2.56
N SER A 257 15.20 -17.17 1.86
CA SER A 257 14.65 -16.41 0.73
C SER A 257 14.19 -15.01 1.11
N PHE A 258 13.79 -14.79 2.37
CA PHE A 258 13.36 -13.47 2.84
C PHE A 258 14.47 -12.42 2.88
N LEU A 259 15.72 -12.85 3.10
CA LEU A 259 16.87 -11.95 3.04
C LEU A 259 17.20 -11.48 1.62
N ILE A 260 16.78 -12.24 0.61
CA ILE A 260 16.95 -11.88 -0.81
C ILE A 260 15.81 -10.99 -1.28
N SER A 261 14.58 -11.24 -0.81
CA SER A 261 13.42 -10.40 -1.15
C SER A 261 13.42 -9.03 -0.44
N GLY A 262 14.19 -8.86 0.63
CA GLY A 262 14.33 -7.60 1.37
C GLY A 262 15.56 -6.75 1.00
N ARG A 263 16.30 -7.13 -0.05
CA ARG A 263 17.37 -6.31 -0.65
C ARG A 263 16.86 -5.65 -1.92
#